data_AF-A0A4U0UBY3-F1
#
_entry.id   AF-A0A4U0UBY3-F1
#
_cell.length_a   1.000
_cell.length_b   1.000
_cell.length_c   1.000
_cell.angle_alpha   90.00
_cell.angle_beta   90.00
_cell.angle_gamma   90.00
#
_symmetry.space_group_name_H-M   'P 1'
#
loop_
_entity.id
_entity.type
_entity.pdbx_description
1 polymer ?
#
loop_
_entity_poly.entity_id
_entity_poly.type
_entity_poly.pdbx_seq_one_letter_code
_entity_poly.pdbx_strand_id
1 'polypeptide(L)'
;MDDLGTKPGFTSLNPLSAPSAPAPALPPAASAGTKRKRDTQPKFYAVRVGKEPGVYHTWLECLDQVRGFPKSVFKSFPSMTEAQAFIAGERDLTNGVDAAGKLGMPQKWYGVRSGRVPGVYTSWQGVLDQIRGWKGPKHKMFKTRAEAELFVKEGAHGMNGHGSAVESIESNGMPNKKKAKITIKPDPDFHEHIDYLPGEAPLDGAEDDFDATITLSHTDPATSLRFKTDKERSRTTYSVARPARLAPIRIYTDGSSLANGRAEAMAGVGVYFGPGDGRNVSEGLQGTKQTNQRAEVTAVLRALEACPKDRRVVILTDSRYAINCCSEWFRKWRANGWVNAAGKSVENRDLIQKVVDNLEERLRMNEHRHVESDEEDEADDGESNGLAQNGGAKGYWERGPAGVKFVWVKGHAKDPGNEAADRLATAGARGARELVEADDENF
;
A
#
# COMPACT_ATOMS: atom_id res chain seq x y z
N MET A 1 87.77 25.38 47.27
CA MET A 1 88.63 26.57 47.30
C MET A 1 89.22 26.72 45.91
N ASP A 2 88.43 27.40 45.08
CA ASP A 2 88.72 28.29 43.96
C ASP A 2 90.17 28.24 43.41
N ASP A 3 90.44 27.64 42.26
CA ASP A 3 90.10 27.90 40.84
C ASP A 3 91.31 28.51 40.11
N LEU A 4 91.80 27.75 39.15
CA LEU A 4 92.99 27.99 38.34
C LEU A 4 92.67 27.58 36.90
N GLY A 5 93.13 28.39 35.95
CA GLY A 5 93.69 27.82 34.72
C GLY A 5 93.22 28.43 33.39
N THR A 6 94.02 29.35 32.88
CA THR A 6 94.89 29.15 31.70
C THR A 6 94.31 28.49 30.43
N LYS A 7 94.37 29.25 29.32
CA LYS A 7 94.20 28.85 27.89
C LYS A 7 95.37 27.97 27.38
N PRO A 8 95.24 27.15 26.31
CA PRO A 8 95.35 27.62 24.90
C PRO A 8 94.49 26.81 23.89
N GLY A 9 94.50 27.21 22.61
CA GLY A 9 93.57 26.72 21.57
C GLY A 9 94.12 25.69 20.57
N PHE A 10 93.26 25.21 19.66
CA PHE A 10 93.59 24.74 18.30
C PHE A 10 92.31 24.50 17.47
N THR A 11 92.52 24.35 16.16
CA THR A 11 91.59 24.40 15.02
C THR A 11 90.62 23.23 14.82
N SER A 12 89.47 23.58 14.21
CA SER A 12 88.61 22.85 13.25
C SER A 12 88.26 21.39 13.53
N LEU A 13 86.99 21.13 13.88
CA LEU A 13 86.16 19.99 13.46
C LEU A 13 84.72 20.13 14.03
N ASN A 14 83.72 19.87 13.17
CA ASN A 14 82.28 19.66 13.43
C ASN A 14 81.46 20.73 14.19
N PRO A 15 80.16 20.82 13.86
CA PRO A 15 79.21 20.53 14.93
C PRO A 15 78.00 19.69 14.48
N LEU A 16 77.71 18.69 15.31
CA LEU A 16 76.42 18.00 15.41
C LEU A 16 75.64 18.63 16.58
N SER A 17 74.32 18.77 16.37
CA SER A 17 73.21 18.98 17.32
C SER A 17 72.84 20.41 17.76
N ALA A 18 71.71 20.88 17.20
CA ALA A 18 70.39 21.19 17.82
C ALA A 18 70.33 21.69 19.29
N PRO A 19 69.26 22.39 19.78
CA PRO A 19 67.90 22.47 19.21
C PRO A 19 67.20 23.87 19.29
N SER A 20 66.43 24.25 18.26
CA SER A 20 65.34 25.24 18.43
C SER A 20 63.99 24.53 18.48
N ALA A 21 63.19 24.87 19.48
CA ALA A 21 61.80 24.43 19.63
C ALA A 21 60.97 24.71 18.35
N PRO A 22 60.16 23.75 17.87
CA PRO A 22 59.15 24.02 16.85
C PRO A 22 57.80 24.38 17.49
N ALA A 23 57.15 25.37 16.87
CA ALA A 23 55.78 25.83 17.08
C ALA A 23 54.73 24.69 17.03
N PRO A 24 53.53 24.88 17.63
CA PRO A 24 52.51 23.84 17.70
C PRO A 24 52.02 23.41 16.31
N ALA A 25 52.00 22.10 16.10
CA ALA A 25 51.53 21.47 14.87
C ALA A 25 50.02 21.67 14.66
N LEU A 26 49.65 22.05 13.44
CA LEU A 26 48.29 21.98 12.92
C LEU A 26 47.77 20.52 12.99
N PRO A 27 46.47 20.31 13.28
CA PRO A 27 45.91 18.97 13.40
C PRO A 27 45.91 18.25 12.04
N PRO A 28 46.16 16.92 12.01
CA PRO A 28 46.12 16.15 10.79
C PRO A 28 44.69 16.14 10.22
N ALA A 29 44.61 16.34 8.91
CA ALA A 29 43.39 16.27 8.12
C ALA A 29 42.62 14.98 8.43
N ALA A 30 41.32 15.15 8.68
CA ALA A 30 40.37 14.09 8.91
C ALA A 30 40.49 13.01 7.82
N SER A 31 40.64 11.77 8.27
CA SER A 31 40.52 10.57 7.46
C SER A 31 39.16 10.56 6.76
N ALA A 32 39.19 10.83 5.45
CA ALA A 32 38.05 10.66 4.57
C ALA A 32 37.52 9.24 4.71
N GLY A 33 36.31 9.11 5.27
CA GLY A 33 35.63 7.85 5.46
C GLY A 33 35.58 7.05 4.16
N THR A 34 36.01 5.80 4.28
CA THR A 34 36.05 4.77 3.25
C THR A 34 34.67 4.66 2.59
N LYS A 35 34.55 5.21 1.38
CA LYS A 35 33.41 4.93 0.49
C LYS A 35 33.31 3.41 0.33
N ARG A 36 32.10 2.87 0.51
CA ARG A 36 31.78 1.47 0.23
C ARG A 36 32.38 1.09 -1.12
N LYS A 37 33.34 0.15 -1.10
CA LYS A 37 33.92 -0.47 -2.29
C LYS A 37 32.77 -1.17 -3.01
N ARG A 38 32.23 -0.51 -4.04
CA ARG A 38 31.37 -1.17 -5.02
C ARG A 38 32.21 -2.27 -5.63
N ASP A 39 31.68 -3.47 -5.68
CA ASP A 39 32.31 -4.58 -6.36
C ASP A 39 32.34 -4.25 -7.85
N THR A 40 33.45 -3.69 -8.31
CA THR A 40 33.63 -3.22 -9.70
C THR A 40 34.04 -4.41 -10.55
N GLN A 41 33.12 -5.37 -10.73
CA GLN A 41 33.23 -6.32 -11.81
C GLN A 41 33.09 -5.53 -13.13
N PRO A 42 34.01 -5.66 -14.09
CA PRO A 42 33.90 -5.00 -15.39
C PRO A 42 32.64 -5.51 -16.09
N LYS A 43 31.71 -4.60 -16.43
CA LYS A 43 30.48 -4.93 -17.16
C LYS A 43 30.70 -4.78 -18.65
N PHE A 44 30.26 -5.78 -19.42
CA PHE A 44 30.29 -5.77 -20.88
C PHE A 44 28.91 -5.40 -21.41
N TYR A 45 28.84 -4.56 -22.43
CA TYR A 45 27.59 -4.10 -23.02
C TYR A 45 27.49 -4.61 -24.46
N ALA A 46 26.51 -5.45 -24.75
CA ALA A 46 26.33 -6.02 -26.08
C ALA A 46 25.18 -5.32 -26.80
N VAL A 47 25.42 -4.86 -28.03
CA VAL A 47 24.43 -4.29 -28.93
C VAL A 47 24.21 -5.29 -30.07
N ARG A 48 23.00 -5.85 -30.15
CA ARG A 48 22.60 -6.80 -31.19
C ARG A 48 21.92 -6.10 -32.37
N VAL A 49 21.17 -5.04 -32.08
CA VAL A 49 20.55 -4.17 -33.09
C VAL A 49 20.85 -2.74 -32.68
N GLY A 50 21.57 -2.02 -33.53
CA GLY A 50 22.05 -0.64 -33.32
C GLY A 50 22.80 -0.17 -34.55
N LYS A 51 23.47 0.98 -34.47
CA LYS A 51 24.29 1.50 -35.58
C LYS A 51 25.41 0.52 -35.94
N GLU A 52 26.19 0.09 -34.95
CA GLU A 52 27.18 -0.98 -35.07
C GLU A 52 26.88 -2.08 -34.03
N PRO A 53 26.54 -3.31 -34.46
CA PRO A 53 26.40 -4.44 -33.55
C PRO A 53 27.78 -4.90 -33.04
N GLY A 54 27.93 -5.04 -31.72
CA GLY A 54 29.22 -5.34 -31.09
C GLY A 54 29.16 -5.42 -29.57
N VAL A 55 30.24 -5.91 -28.95
CA VAL A 55 30.45 -5.87 -27.50
C VAL A 55 31.32 -4.67 -27.16
N TYR A 56 30.85 -3.86 -26.22
CA TYR A 56 31.50 -2.64 -25.76
C TYR A 56 31.88 -2.78 -24.28
N HIS A 57 33.00 -2.17 -23.90
CA HIS A 57 33.54 -2.25 -22.54
C HIS A 57 33.04 -1.10 -21.66
N THR A 58 32.50 -0.05 -22.28
CA THR A 58 31.92 1.09 -21.57
C THR A 58 30.46 1.32 -21.96
N TRP A 59 29.69 1.87 -21.02
CA TRP A 59 28.30 2.26 -21.29
C TRP A 59 28.21 3.38 -22.32
N LEU A 60 29.21 4.28 -22.36
CA LEU A 60 29.23 5.42 -23.27
C LEU A 60 29.32 4.98 -24.73
N GLU A 61 30.16 3.98 -25.01
CA GLU A 61 30.26 3.36 -26.34
C GLU A 61 28.95 2.69 -26.74
N CYS A 62 28.34 1.90 -25.85
CA CYS A 62 27.03 1.26 -26.11
C CYS A 62 25.92 2.29 -26.37
N LEU A 63 25.90 3.38 -25.61
CA LEU A 63 24.91 4.43 -25.74
C LEU A 63 24.99 5.13 -27.11
N ASP A 64 26.19 5.38 -27.64
CA ASP A 64 26.36 6.01 -28.95
C ASP A 64 25.76 5.17 -30.10
N GLN A 65 25.83 3.84 -29.95
CA GLN A 65 25.30 2.88 -30.93
C GLN A 65 23.78 2.75 -30.90
N VAL A 66 23.17 3.02 -29.75
CA VAL A 66 21.74 2.84 -29.50
C VAL A 66 20.99 4.17 -29.66
N ARG A 67 21.62 5.30 -29.32
CA ARG A 67 21.00 6.62 -29.32
C ARG A 67 20.62 7.05 -30.73
N GLY A 68 19.32 7.24 -30.93
CA GLY A 68 18.74 7.67 -32.21
C GLY A 68 18.47 6.52 -33.20
N PHE A 69 18.73 5.26 -32.84
CA PHE A 69 18.45 4.11 -33.70
C PHE A 69 17.10 3.46 -33.33
N PRO A 70 16.10 3.43 -34.24
CA PRO A 70 14.79 2.85 -33.92
C PRO A 70 14.90 1.32 -33.74
N LYS A 71 14.25 0.79 -32.69
CA LYS A 71 14.20 -0.65 -32.35
C LYS A 71 15.57 -1.28 -32.01
N SER A 72 16.48 -0.51 -31.44
CA SER A 72 17.75 -1.02 -30.92
C SER A 72 17.57 -2.08 -29.83
N VAL A 73 18.39 -3.13 -29.83
CA VAL A 73 18.38 -4.24 -28.87
C VAL A 73 19.78 -4.36 -28.25
N PHE A 74 19.88 -4.08 -26.95
CA PHE A 74 21.14 -4.12 -26.21
C PHE A 74 20.94 -4.67 -24.79
N LYS A 75 21.98 -5.25 -24.19
CA LYS A 75 21.96 -5.79 -22.81
C LYS A 75 23.37 -5.75 -22.20
N SER A 76 23.46 -5.59 -20.88
CA SER A 76 24.73 -5.65 -20.14
C SER A 76 24.93 -7.03 -19.50
N PHE A 77 26.15 -7.55 -19.54
CA PHE A 77 26.54 -8.84 -19.00
C PHE A 77 27.76 -8.71 -18.07
N PRO A 78 27.87 -9.60 -17.08
CA PRO A 78 29.05 -9.69 -16.22
C PRO A 78 30.26 -10.33 -16.94
N SER A 79 30.07 -11.07 -18.03
CA SER A 79 31.13 -11.75 -18.78
C SER A 79 31.11 -11.40 -20.28
N MET A 80 32.29 -11.27 -20.89
CA MET A 80 32.46 -11.04 -22.33
C MET A 80 31.90 -12.19 -23.16
N THR A 81 32.02 -13.43 -22.68
CA THR A 81 31.50 -14.62 -23.36
C THR A 81 29.98 -14.60 -23.45
N GLU A 82 29.30 -14.17 -22.39
CA GLU A 82 27.84 -14.01 -22.38
C GLU A 82 27.38 -12.86 -23.30
N ALA A 83 28.14 -11.76 -23.33
CA ALA A 83 27.92 -10.64 -24.23
C ALA A 83 28.07 -11.04 -25.70
N GLN A 84 29.06 -11.87 -26.02
CA GLN A 84 29.27 -12.41 -27.37
C GLN A 84 28.16 -13.41 -27.75
N ALA A 85 27.73 -14.28 -26.84
CA ALA A 85 26.62 -15.21 -27.08
C ALA A 85 25.30 -14.49 -27.39
N PHE A 86 25.04 -13.36 -26.71
CA PHE A 86 23.87 -12.51 -27.00
C PHE A 86 23.88 -11.92 -28.42
N ILE A 87 25.05 -11.61 -28.96
CA ILE A 87 25.20 -11.11 -30.33
C ILE A 87 25.11 -12.26 -31.34
N ALA A 88 25.77 -13.39 -31.04
CA ALA A 88 25.74 -14.60 -31.85
C ALA A 88 24.34 -15.22 -31.95
N GLY A 89 23.41 -14.80 -31.09
CA GLY A 89 22.03 -15.30 -31.10
C GLY A 89 21.91 -16.70 -30.49
N GLU A 90 22.94 -17.17 -29.77
CA GLU A 90 22.85 -18.37 -28.96
C GLU A 90 21.88 -18.12 -27.81
N ARG A 91 20.79 -18.89 -27.82
CA ARG A 91 19.63 -18.67 -26.97
C ARG A 91 19.94 -19.13 -25.54
N ASP A 92 19.75 -18.21 -24.61
CA ASP A 92 19.62 -18.47 -23.17
C ASP A 92 18.48 -19.48 -22.95
N LEU A 93 18.82 -20.72 -22.57
CA LEU A 93 17.90 -21.85 -22.38
C LEU A 93 17.01 -21.75 -21.13
N THR A 94 16.89 -20.57 -20.53
CA THR A 94 16.11 -20.37 -19.29
C THR A 94 14.67 -19.89 -19.51
N ASN A 95 14.24 -19.61 -20.76
CA ASN A 95 12.86 -19.23 -21.05
C ASN A 95 12.29 -20.02 -22.25
N GLY A 96 11.32 -20.90 -21.97
CA GLY A 96 10.60 -21.66 -22.99
C GLY A 96 9.67 -20.77 -23.83
N VAL A 97 9.69 -20.99 -25.14
CA VAL A 97 8.86 -20.29 -26.13
C VAL A 97 7.49 -20.93 -26.28
N ASP A 98 6.45 -20.11 -26.36
CA ASP A 98 5.15 -20.45 -26.94
C ASP A 98 5.14 -20.16 -28.45
N ALA A 99 4.26 -20.86 -29.18
CA ALA A 99 4.23 -21.00 -30.65
C ALA A 99 3.96 -19.71 -31.45
N ALA A 100 4.01 -18.53 -30.83
CA ALA A 100 3.71 -17.24 -31.45
C ALA A 100 4.82 -16.17 -31.27
N GLY A 101 6.01 -16.53 -30.78
CA GLY A 101 7.20 -15.68 -30.89
C GLY A 101 7.12 -14.31 -30.21
N LYS A 102 6.38 -14.19 -29.10
CA LYS A 102 6.40 -12.99 -28.23
C LYS A 102 7.21 -13.27 -26.96
N LEU A 103 7.97 -12.27 -26.50
CA LEU A 103 8.74 -12.31 -25.26
C LEU A 103 7.78 -12.48 -24.07
N GLY A 104 7.58 -13.73 -23.64
CA GLY A 104 6.61 -14.14 -22.63
C GLY A 104 7.17 -14.09 -21.21
N MET A 105 6.28 -13.76 -20.27
CA MET A 105 6.50 -13.81 -18.82
C MET A 105 6.93 -15.24 -18.40
N PRO A 106 7.69 -15.43 -17.30
CA PRO A 106 8.09 -16.76 -16.87
C PRO A 106 6.88 -17.69 -16.70
N GLN A 107 6.91 -18.85 -17.37
CA GLN A 107 5.82 -19.82 -17.32
C GLN A 107 5.60 -20.32 -15.90
N LYS A 108 4.37 -20.20 -15.40
CA LYS A 108 3.98 -20.55 -14.03
C LYS A 108 3.27 -21.90 -14.03
N TRP A 109 3.68 -22.79 -13.15
CA TRP A 109 3.06 -24.10 -12.95
C TRP A 109 2.22 -24.08 -11.68
N TYR A 110 1.07 -24.77 -11.70
CA TYR A 110 0.16 -24.82 -10.56
C TYR A 110 -0.18 -26.27 -10.23
N GLY A 111 0.10 -26.71 -9.01
CA GLY A 111 -0.32 -28.03 -8.51
C GLY A 111 -1.61 -27.93 -7.73
N VAL A 112 -2.59 -28.77 -8.04
CA VAL A 112 -3.85 -28.94 -7.28
C VAL A 112 -3.82 -30.31 -6.62
N ARG A 113 -3.79 -30.32 -5.28
CA ARG A 113 -3.77 -31.52 -4.43
C ARG A 113 -5.16 -31.92 -3.95
N SER A 114 -6.04 -30.95 -3.70
CA SER A 114 -7.45 -31.16 -3.36
C SER A 114 -8.29 -30.25 -4.24
N GLY A 115 -9.09 -30.86 -5.11
CA GLY A 115 -9.94 -30.25 -6.14
C GLY A 115 -10.64 -31.35 -6.93
N ARG A 116 -11.52 -30.97 -7.86
CA ARG A 116 -12.27 -31.95 -8.68
C ARG A 116 -11.36 -32.94 -9.41
N VAL A 117 -10.27 -32.44 -9.98
CA VAL A 117 -9.20 -33.25 -10.57
C VAL A 117 -7.86 -32.80 -9.97
N PRO A 118 -7.21 -33.63 -9.13
CA PRO A 118 -5.85 -33.36 -8.68
C PRO A 118 -4.85 -33.52 -9.82
N GLY A 119 -3.92 -32.58 -9.95
CA GLY A 119 -3.00 -32.55 -11.08
C GLY A 119 -2.20 -31.26 -11.20
N VAL A 120 -1.34 -31.21 -12.21
CA VAL A 120 -0.53 -30.03 -12.54
C VAL A 120 -1.13 -29.30 -13.73
N TYR A 121 -1.30 -27.99 -13.57
CA TYR A 121 -1.93 -27.08 -14.52
C TYR A 121 -0.94 -25.99 -14.93
N THR A 122 -1.02 -25.58 -16.19
CA THR A 122 -0.22 -24.46 -16.77
C THR A 122 -0.98 -23.14 -16.76
N SER A 123 -2.28 -23.16 -16.43
CA SER A 123 -3.14 -21.98 -16.40
C SER A 123 -3.88 -21.89 -15.07
N TRP A 124 -3.90 -20.69 -14.49
CA TRP A 124 -4.67 -20.39 -13.28
C TRP A 124 -6.18 -20.60 -13.48
N GLN A 125 -6.69 -20.40 -14.69
CA GLN A 125 -8.09 -20.67 -15.01
C GLN A 125 -8.43 -22.16 -14.87
N GLY A 126 -7.51 -23.04 -15.29
CA GLY A 126 -7.67 -24.50 -15.12
C GLY A 126 -7.72 -24.92 -13.65
N VAL A 127 -6.93 -24.26 -12.79
CA VAL A 127 -6.94 -24.45 -11.32
C VAL A 127 -8.26 -23.98 -10.73
N LEU A 128 -8.72 -22.77 -11.11
CA LEU A 128 -9.98 -22.19 -10.64
C LEU A 128 -11.16 -23.13 -10.90
N ASP A 129 -11.21 -23.76 -12.07
CA ASP A 129 -12.27 -24.70 -12.41
C ASP A 129 -12.25 -25.96 -11.51
N GLN A 130 -11.09 -26.35 -10.96
CA GLN A 130 -10.97 -27.48 -10.03
C GLN A 130 -11.35 -27.13 -8.60
N ILE A 131 -11.09 -25.90 -8.17
CA ILE A 131 -11.25 -25.49 -6.76
C ILE A 131 -12.58 -24.78 -6.51
N ARG A 132 -13.22 -24.23 -7.55
CA ARG A 132 -14.46 -23.46 -7.40
C ARG A 132 -15.62 -24.35 -6.93
N GLY A 133 -16.08 -24.07 -5.72
CA GLY A 133 -17.14 -24.85 -5.05
C GLY A 133 -16.67 -26.17 -4.44
N TRP A 134 -15.36 -26.44 -4.40
CA TRP A 134 -14.79 -27.60 -3.72
C TRP A 134 -14.57 -27.28 -2.23
N LYS A 135 -14.92 -28.18 -1.32
CA LYS A 135 -14.68 -27.98 0.13
C LYS A 135 -13.22 -28.31 0.45
N GLY A 136 -12.46 -27.33 0.94
CA GLY A 136 -11.05 -27.48 1.31
C GLY A 136 -10.08 -27.69 0.14
N PRO A 137 -10.06 -26.81 -0.88
CA PRO A 137 -9.13 -26.95 -1.98
C PRO A 137 -7.70 -26.67 -1.54
N LYS A 138 -6.75 -27.52 -1.95
CA LYS A 138 -5.32 -27.36 -1.65
C LYS A 138 -4.59 -27.20 -2.97
N HIS A 139 -4.04 -26.01 -3.22
CA HIS A 139 -3.31 -25.70 -4.45
C HIS A 139 -2.10 -24.81 -4.17
N LYS A 140 -1.04 -24.92 -4.99
CA LYS A 140 0.19 -24.12 -4.85
C LYS A 140 0.82 -23.85 -6.23
N MET A 141 1.50 -22.72 -6.37
CA MET A 141 2.19 -22.31 -7.59
C MET A 141 3.70 -22.57 -7.47
N PHE A 142 4.31 -23.01 -8.57
CA PHE A 142 5.72 -23.39 -8.66
C PHE A 142 6.38 -22.80 -9.90
N LYS A 143 7.71 -22.66 -9.82
CA LYS A 143 8.53 -22.16 -10.93
C LYS A 143 8.85 -23.26 -11.93
N THR A 144 8.87 -24.52 -11.47
CA THR A 144 9.12 -25.68 -12.32
C THR A 144 7.95 -26.66 -12.27
N ARG A 145 7.75 -27.39 -13.38
CA ARG A 145 6.75 -28.46 -13.46
C ARG A 145 7.01 -29.57 -12.44
N ALA A 146 8.28 -29.94 -12.27
CA ALA A 146 8.70 -31.01 -11.36
C ALA A 146 8.31 -30.73 -9.91
N GLU A 147 8.48 -29.49 -9.43
CA GLU A 147 8.04 -29.08 -8.09
C GLU A 147 6.51 -29.17 -7.93
N ALA A 148 5.76 -28.80 -8.96
CA ALA A 148 4.29 -28.92 -8.95
C ALA A 148 3.83 -30.39 -8.93
N GLU A 149 4.51 -31.28 -9.64
CA GLU A 149 4.21 -32.71 -9.65
C GLU A 149 4.52 -33.37 -8.29
N LEU A 150 5.61 -32.98 -7.64
CA LEU A 150 5.95 -33.46 -6.29
C LEU A 150 4.88 -33.06 -5.26
N PHE A 151 4.41 -31.81 -5.32
CA PHE A 151 3.35 -31.31 -4.44
C PHE A 151 2.01 -32.07 -4.59
N VAL A 152 1.69 -32.52 -5.79
CA VAL A 152 0.49 -33.34 -6.05
C VAL A 152 0.72 -34.78 -5.56
N LYS A 153 1.90 -35.37 -5.81
CA LYS A 153 2.26 -36.74 -5.38
C LYS A 153 2.33 -36.91 -3.86
N GLU A 154 2.81 -35.90 -3.14
CA GLU A 154 2.85 -35.88 -1.66
C GLU A 154 1.44 -36.00 -1.04
N GLY A 155 0.38 -35.79 -1.83
CA GLY A 155 -1.01 -36.00 -1.44
C GLY A 155 -1.61 -37.38 -1.70
N ALA A 156 -0.97 -38.23 -2.48
CA ALA A 156 -1.55 -39.48 -2.95
C ALA A 156 -1.39 -40.67 -1.99
N HIS A 157 -0.64 -40.54 -0.89
CA HIS A 157 -0.33 -41.65 0.04
C HIS A 157 -1.25 -41.76 1.26
N GLY A 158 -2.46 -41.22 1.18
CA GLY A 158 -3.37 -41.16 2.33
C GLY A 158 -4.81 -41.57 2.05
N MET A 159 -5.06 -42.68 1.34
CA MET A 159 -6.37 -43.35 1.37
C MET A 159 -6.22 -44.86 1.09
N ASN A 160 -6.39 -45.68 2.12
CA ASN A 160 -6.60 -47.12 2.03
C ASN A 160 -7.71 -47.49 3.02
N GLY A 161 -8.81 -48.09 2.53
CA GLY A 161 -9.90 -48.59 3.38
C GLY A 161 -11.26 -48.69 2.68
N HIS A 162 -11.51 -49.84 2.02
CA HIS A 162 -12.78 -50.56 1.77
C HIS A 162 -14.12 -49.79 1.86
N GLY A 163 -15.07 -49.83 0.91
CA GLY A 163 -15.31 -50.77 -0.19
C GLY A 163 -16.72 -51.38 -0.08
N SER A 164 -17.68 -50.91 -0.88
CA SER A 164 -18.69 -51.80 -1.48
C SER A 164 -19.38 -51.13 -2.66
N ALA A 165 -19.24 -51.77 -3.81
CA ALA A 165 -19.84 -51.42 -5.08
C ALA A 165 -21.18 -52.13 -5.24
N VAL A 166 -22.16 -51.46 -5.85
CA VAL A 166 -23.08 -52.11 -6.78
C VAL A 166 -23.37 -51.17 -7.95
N GLU A 167 -23.14 -51.74 -9.13
CA GLU A 167 -23.44 -51.34 -10.51
C GLU A 167 -24.90 -50.85 -10.69
N SER A 168 -25.18 -49.72 -11.34
CA SER A 168 -25.15 -49.36 -12.77
C SER A 168 -26.58 -49.27 -13.32
N ILE A 169 -26.93 -48.09 -13.85
CA ILE A 169 -27.80 -47.88 -15.03
C ILE A 169 -27.53 -46.44 -15.48
N GLU A 170 -27.14 -46.34 -16.74
CA GLU A 170 -26.78 -45.12 -17.45
C GLU A 170 -28.02 -44.27 -17.77
N SER A 171 -27.88 -42.94 -17.75
CA SER A 171 -27.70 -42.15 -18.97
C SER A 171 -28.15 -40.69 -18.80
N ASN A 172 -27.45 -39.86 -19.57
CA ASN A 172 -27.78 -38.50 -20.02
C ASN A 172 -27.46 -37.34 -19.07
N GLY A 173 -26.36 -36.68 -19.42
CA GLY A 173 -25.91 -35.43 -18.82
C GLY A 173 -26.71 -34.21 -19.26
N MET A 174 -26.47 -33.12 -18.53
CA MET A 174 -26.55 -31.73 -18.98
C MET A 174 -25.84 -30.82 -17.94
N PRO A 175 -25.61 -29.52 -18.20
CA PRO A 175 -24.34 -28.87 -17.95
C PRO A 175 -24.43 -27.75 -16.89
N ASN A 176 -23.26 -27.17 -16.61
CA ASN A 176 -23.00 -25.94 -15.86
C ASN A 176 -24.14 -24.89 -15.83
N LYS A 177 -24.60 -24.53 -14.62
CA LYS A 177 -25.30 -23.25 -14.39
C LYS A 177 -24.28 -22.12 -14.19
N LYS A 178 -24.15 -21.29 -15.23
CA LYS A 178 -23.68 -19.91 -15.14
C LYS A 178 -24.65 -19.10 -14.28
N LYS A 179 -24.10 -18.14 -13.53
CA LYS A 179 -24.84 -17.06 -12.87
C LYS A 179 -25.68 -16.32 -13.91
N ALA A 180 -26.99 -16.29 -13.71
CA ALA A 180 -27.91 -15.44 -14.44
C ALA A 180 -28.62 -14.51 -13.45
N LYS A 181 -28.60 -13.24 -13.85
CA LYS A 181 -29.40 -12.09 -13.42
C LYS A 181 -30.82 -12.53 -13.03
N ILE A 182 -31.22 -12.25 -11.79
CA ILE A 182 -32.60 -12.43 -11.33
C ILE A 182 -33.45 -11.35 -12.02
N THR A 183 -34.18 -11.76 -13.05
CA THR A 183 -35.38 -11.08 -13.53
C THR A 183 -36.53 -11.96 -13.11
N ILE A 184 -37.31 -11.51 -12.14
CA ILE A 184 -38.55 -12.17 -11.72
C ILE A 184 -39.59 -11.86 -12.80
N LYS A 185 -40.09 -12.89 -13.47
CA LYS A 185 -41.41 -12.84 -14.11
C LYS A 185 -42.39 -13.46 -13.10
N PRO A 186 -43.54 -12.84 -12.82
CA PRO A 186 -44.52 -13.44 -11.91
C PRO A 186 -45.10 -14.70 -12.55
N ASP A 187 -45.17 -15.76 -11.75
CA ASP A 187 -45.90 -16.99 -12.01
C ASP A 187 -47.41 -16.69 -11.84
N PRO A 188 -48.31 -17.02 -12.79
CA PRO A 188 -49.70 -16.58 -12.73
C PRO A 188 -50.58 -17.35 -11.74
N ASP A 189 -50.06 -18.30 -10.96
CA ASP A 189 -50.90 -19.28 -10.24
C ASP A 189 -50.57 -19.45 -8.74
N PHE A 190 -49.94 -18.45 -8.10
CA PHE A 190 -49.65 -18.47 -6.65
C PHE A 190 -50.65 -17.61 -5.87
N HIS A 191 -51.89 -18.09 -5.72
CA HIS A 191 -52.87 -17.55 -4.79
C HIS A 191 -52.78 -18.32 -3.46
N GLU A 192 -51.84 -17.94 -2.59
CA GLU A 192 -51.92 -18.25 -1.16
C GLU A 192 -51.93 -16.94 -0.36
N HIS A 193 -52.97 -16.78 0.43
CA HIS A 193 -53.29 -15.62 1.25
C HIS A 193 -52.12 -15.19 2.15
N ILE A 194 -51.53 -14.04 1.83
CA ILE A 194 -50.73 -13.26 2.79
C ILE A 194 -51.73 -12.38 3.55
N ASP A 195 -52.00 -12.71 4.81
CA ASP A 195 -52.85 -11.87 5.67
C ASP A 195 -52.11 -10.59 6.05
N TYR A 196 -52.41 -9.50 5.36
CA TYR A 196 -51.92 -8.17 5.70
C TYR A 196 -52.70 -7.59 6.90
N LEU A 197 -51.99 -6.90 7.81
CA LEU A 197 -52.63 -6.12 8.86
C LEU A 197 -53.53 -5.03 8.24
N PRO A 198 -54.67 -4.65 8.87
CA PRO A 198 -55.57 -3.62 8.35
C PRO A 198 -54.81 -2.31 8.06
N GLY A 199 -54.65 -1.96 6.78
CA GLY A 199 -53.94 -0.77 6.30
C GLY A 199 -52.57 -1.02 5.65
N GLU A 200 -52.03 -2.24 5.69
CA GLU A 200 -50.72 -2.59 5.10
C GLU A 200 -50.82 -3.46 3.83
N ALA A 201 -52.04 -3.77 3.39
CA ALA A 201 -52.24 -4.49 2.13
C ALA A 201 -51.77 -3.64 0.95
N PRO A 202 -50.88 -4.16 0.08
CA PRO A 202 -50.58 -3.53 -1.20
C PRO A 202 -51.90 -3.36 -1.97
N LEU A 203 -52.25 -2.12 -2.30
CA LEU A 203 -53.37 -1.83 -3.18
C LEU A 203 -52.97 -2.23 -4.60
N ASP A 204 -53.31 -3.46 -5.00
CA ASP A 204 -53.07 -3.93 -6.36
C ASP A 204 -53.87 -3.07 -7.35
N GLY A 205 -53.16 -2.42 -8.28
CA GLY A 205 -53.74 -1.57 -9.32
C GLY A 205 -53.86 -0.07 -8.98
N ALA A 206 -53.30 0.40 -7.86
CA ALA A 206 -53.17 1.84 -7.63
C ALA A 206 -51.98 2.39 -8.44
N GLU A 207 -52.24 2.85 -9.67
CA GLU A 207 -51.37 3.81 -10.32
C GLU A 207 -51.48 5.13 -9.55
N ASP A 208 -50.46 5.44 -8.74
CA ASP A 208 -50.31 6.79 -8.19
C ASP A 208 -49.92 7.68 -9.38
N ASP A 209 -50.93 8.22 -10.08
CA ASP A 209 -50.83 9.17 -11.21
C ASP A 209 -50.15 10.51 -10.81
N PHE A 210 -49.49 10.54 -9.66
CA PHE A 210 -48.75 11.68 -9.17
C PHE A 210 -47.51 11.89 -10.01
N ASP A 211 -47.57 12.91 -10.88
CA ASP A 211 -46.42 13.36 -11.64
C ASP A 211 -45.31 13.84 -10.67
N ALA A 212 -44.29 12.99 -10.50
CA ALA A 212 -43.14 13.23 -9.63
C ALA A 212 -42.36 14.51 -9.98
N THR A 213 -42.64 15.12 -11.13
CA THR A 213 -42.07 16.40 -11.55
C THR A 213 -42.78 17.62 -10.98
N ILE A 214 -43.95 17.46 -10.37
CA ILE A 214 -44.74 18.53 -9.77
C ILE A 214 -44.43 18.63 -8.26
N THR A 215 -44.32 19.86 -7.75
CA THR A 215 -44.11 20.16 -6.33
C THR A 215 -44.99 21.33 -5.92
N LEU A 216 -45.37 21.37 -4.64
CA LEU A 216 -46.12 22.49 -4.10
C LEU A 216 -45.20 23.69 -3.82
N SER A 217 -45.65 24.90 -4.18
CA SER A 217 -44.96 26.14 -3.84
C SER A 217 -45.50 26.69 -2.52
N HIS A 218 -44.65 26.86 -1.52
CA HIS A 218 -45.06 27.37 -0.21
C HIS A 218 -45.20 28.91 -0.15
N THR A 219 -44.83 29.61 -1.23
CA THR A 219 -44.72 31.08 -1.22
C THR A 219 -45.93 31.81 -1.80
N ASP A 220 -46.82 31.11 -2.52
CA ASP A 220 -47.95 31.76 -3.18
C ASP A 220 -49.20 30.85 -3.15
N PRO A 221 -50.22 31.17 -2.33
CA PRO A 221 -51.39 30.31 -2.14
C PRO A 221 -52.30 30.20 -3.38
N ALA A 222 -52.17 31.12 -4.34
CA ALA A 222 -52.94 31.09 -5.60
C ALA A 222 -52.33 30.18 -6.68
N THR A 223 -51.03 29.86 -6.58
CA THR A 223 -50.30 29.04 -7.57
C THR A 223 -49.63 27.88 -6.86
N SER A 224 -50.46 27.00 -6.31
CA SER A 224 -49.99 25.98 -5.37
C SER A 224 -49.12 24.91 -6.04
N LEU A 225 -49.19 24.71 -7.36
CA LEU A 225 -48.44 23.67 -8.09
C LEU A 225 -47.39 24.29 -9.04
N ARG A 226 -46.13 23.85 -8.93
CA ARG A 226 -45.05 24.20 -9.87
C ARG A 226 -44.24 22.97 -10.26
N PHE A 227 -43.60 23.01 -11.42
CA PHE A 227 -42.64 21.97 -11.81
C PHE A 227 -41.30 22.13 -11.07
N LYS A 228 -40.70 21.00 -10.67
CA LYS A 228 -39.34 20.94 -10.14
C LYS A 228 -38.35 21.35 -11.24
N THR A 229 -37.43 22.24 -10.90
CA THR A 229 -36.32 22.64 -11.79
C THR A 229 -35.32 21.49 -12.01
N ASP A 230 -34.51 21.53 -13.06
CA ASP A 230 -33.49 20.48 -13.32
C ASP A 230 -32.49 20.33 -12.16
N LYS A 231 -32.20 21.42 -11.45
CA LYS A 231 -31.37 21.43 -10.24
C LYS A 231 -32.04 20.74 -9.04
N GLU A 232 -33.37 20.81 -8.94
CA GLU A 232 -34.15 20.12 -7.91
C GLU A 232 -34.38 18.64 -8.25
N ARG A 233 -34.52 18.31 -9.55
CA ARG A 233 -34.61 16.93 -10.05
C ARG A 233 -33.28 16.18 -9.92
N SER A 234 -32.16 16.87 -10.10
CA SER A 234 -30.81 16.30 -9.93
C SER A 234 -30.28 16.37 -8.49
N ARG A 235 -31.04 16.96 -7.56
CA ARG A 235 -30.69 16.98 -6.14
C ARG A 235 -30.85 15.57 -5.57
N THR A 236 -29.76 14.82 -5.54
CA THR A 236 -29.66 13.62 -4.72
C THR A 236 -29.76 14.05 -3.26
N THR A 237 -30.94 13.85 -2.66
CA THR A 237 -31.08 14.02 -1.22
C THR A 237 -30.35 12.86 -0.55
N TYR A 238 -29.11 13.09 -0.16
CA TYR A 238 -28.45 12.21 0.78
C TYR A 238 -29.23 12.32 2.09
N SER A 239 -30.08 11.33 2.39
CA SER A 239 -30.53 11.17 3.76
C SER A 239 -29.26 10.97 4.57
N VAL A 240 -28.90 11.95 5.41
CA VAL A 240 -27.88 11.74 6.43
C VAL A 240 -28.43 10.59 7.26
N ALA A 241 -27.96 9.36 7.00
CA ALA A 241 -28.26 8.24 7.86
C ALA A 241 -27.86 8.73 9.25
N ARG A 242 -28.84 8.95 10.13
CA ARG A 242 -28.60 9.45 11.48
C ARG A 242 -27.50 8.55 12.02
N PRO A 243 -26.27 9.06 12.28
CA PRO A 243 -25.18 8.18 12.63
C PRO A 243 -25.66 7.47 13.89
N ALA A 244 -25.92 6.16 13.79
CA ALA A 244 -26.23 5.38 14.97
C ALA A 244 -25.12 5.70 15.97
N ARG A 245 -25.47 5.98 17.23
CA ARG A 245 -24.49 6.43 18.24
C ARG A 245 -23.28 5.48 18.30
N LEU A 246 -23.52 4.22 17.95
CA LEU A 246 -22.58 3.10 17.90
C LEU A 246 -21.85 2.92 16.56
N ALA A 247 -22.30 3.55 15.46
CA ALA A 247 -21.62 3.42 14.17
C ALA A 247 -20.23 4.07 14.22
N PRO A 248 -19.19 3.41 13.69
CA PRO A 248 -17.86 3.96 13.67
C PRO A 248 -17.77 5.19 12.76
N ILE A 249 -17.02 6.20 13.19
CA ILE A 249 -16.74 7.38 12.38
C ILE A 249 -15.73 7.00 11.30
N ARG A 250 -16.09 7.20 10.03
CA ARG A 250 -15.18 6.99 8.90
C ARG A 250 -14.47 8.31 8.60
N ILE A 251 -13.15 8.28 8.59
CA ILE A 251 -12.31 9.45 8.34
C ILE A 251 -11.35 9.11 7.22
N TYR A 252 -11.32 9.92 6.17
CA TYR A 252 -10.37 9.79 5.08
C TYR A 252 -9.20 10.72 5.31
N THR A 253 -7.99 10.24 5.14
CA THR A 253 -6.76 11.02 5.34
C THR A 253 -5.86 10.85 4.15
N ASP A 254 -5.30 11.96 3.69
CA ASP A 254 -4.38 12.01 2.56
C ASP A 254 -3.27 13.05 2.80
N GLY A 255 -2.08 12.75 2.28
CA GLY A 255 -0.96 13.67 2.25
C GLY A 255 -0.57 13.96 0.80
N SER A 256 -0.35 15.25 0.51
CA SER A 256 0.11 15.69 -0.81
C SER A 256 1.43 16.43 -0.67
N SER A 257 2.29 16.33 -1.68
CA SER A 257 3.54 17.09 -1.76
C SER A 257 3.79 17.54 -3.20
N LEU A 258 3.70 18.85 -3.40
CA LEU A 258 4.10 19.51 -4.63
C LEU A 258 5.62 19.54 -4.71
N ALA A 259 6.16 19.23 -5.90
CA ALA A 259 7.60 19.22 -6.15
C ALA A 259 8.43 18.36 -5.17
N ASN A 260 7.86 17.24 -4.69
CA ASN A 260 8.48 16.35 -3.71
C ASN A 260 9.94 15.99 -4.05
N GLY A 261 10.84 16.17 -3.09
CA GLY A 261 12.28 15.93 -3.23
C GLY A 261 13.09 17.10 -3.79
N ARG A 262 12.48 18.26 -4.01
CA ARG A 262 13.15 19.52 -4.36
C ARG A 262 13.17 20.49 -3.16
N ALA A 263 13.98 21.54 -3.25
CA ALA A 263 14.10 22.54 -2.19
C ALA A 263 12.79 23.31 -1.96
N GLU A 264 12.04 23.56 -3.03
CA GLU A 264 10.74 24.26 -3.03
C GLU A 264 9.55 23.30 -2.82
N ALA A 265 9.80 22.10 -2.28
CA ALA A 265 8.72 21.18 -2.01
C ALA A 265 7.76 21.80 -0.99
N MET A 266 6.47 21.76 -1.29
CA MET A 266 5.41 22.20 -0.38
C MET A 266 4.45 21.05 -0.20
N ALA A 267 4.27 20.62 1.05
CA ALA A 267 3.38 19.54 1.40
C ALA A 267 2.11 20.07 2.05
N GLY A 268 1.04 19.30 1.95
CA GLY A 268 -0.27 19.63 2.46
C GLY A 268 -0.94 18.42 3.07
N VAL A 269 -1.80 18.69 4.03
CA VAL A 269 -2.47 17.71 4.89
C VAL A 269 -3.97 17.79 4.65
N GLY A 270 -4.58 16.67 4.31
CA GLY A 270 -6.01 16.55 4.05
C GLY A 270 -6.68 15.58 5.01
N VAL A 271 -7.73 16.02 5.70
CA VAL A 271 -8.60 15.16 6.51
C VAL A 271 -10.06 15.42 6.16
N TYR A 272 -10.77 14.36 5.83
CA TYR A 272 -12.16 14.42 5.39
C TYR A 272 -13.07 13.51 6.23
N PHE A 273 -13.99 14.13 6.97
CA PHE A 273 -15.04 13.49 7.76
C PHE A 273 -16.35 13.34 6.97
N GLY A 274 -16.59 14.25 6.01
CA GLY A 274 -17.80 14.25 5.19
C GLY A 274 -18.10 15.61 4.57
N PRO A 275 -19.10 15.71 3.68
CA PRO A 275 -19.45 16.97 3.03
C PRO A 275 -19.91 18.01 4.06
N GLY A 276 -19.28 19.18 4.07
CA GLY A 276 -19.64 20.29 4.95
C GLY A 276 -19.36 20.07 6.44
N ASP A 277 -18.63 19.01 6.82
CA ASP A 277 -18.22 18.80 8.20
C ASP A 277 -17.14 19.84 8.60
N GLY A 278 -17.40 20.59 9.68
CA GLY A 278 -16.47 21.60 10.18
C GLY A 278 -15.14 21.06 10.71
N ARG A 279 -15.02 19.73 10.87
CA ARG A 279 -13.77 19.05 11.25
C ARG A 279 -12.89 18.68 10.06
N ASN A 280 -13.33 18.95 8.82
CA ASN A 280 -12.47 18.76 7.66
C ASN A 280 -11.26 19.68 7.74
N VAL A 281 -10.07 19.14 7.49
CA VAL A 281 -8.81 19.88 7.58
C VAL A 281 -8.17 19.97 6.20
N SER A 282 -7.72 21.17 5.85
CA SER A 282 -6.88 21.47 4.68
C SER A 282 -5.86 22.50 5.12
N GLU A 283 -4.61 22.05 5.34
CA GLU A 283 -3.54 22.92 5.81
C GLU A 283 -2.21 22.57 5.15
N GLY A 284 -1.28 23.54 5.13
CA GLY A 284 0.10 23.32 4.77
C GLY A 284 0.82 22.49 5.84
N LEU A 285 1.67 21.56 5.42
CA LEU A 285 2.53 20.84 6.33
C LEU A 285 3.49 21.81 7.02
N GLN A 286 3.49 21.82 8.34
CA GLN A 286 4.32 22.72 9.14
C GLN A 286 5.77 22.22 9.24
N GLY A 287 6.71 23.18 9.25
CA GLY A 287 8.14 22.94 9.47
C GLY A 287 8.96 22.85 8.18
N THR A 288 10.27 22.60 8.33
CA THR A 288 11.23 22.66 7.22
C THR A 288 11.24 21.41 6.33
N LYS A 289 10.75 20.28 6.83
CA LYS A 289 10.77 19.00 6.13
C LYS A 289 9.48 18.79 5.35
N GLN A 290 9.48 19.21 4.10
CA GLN A 290 8.32 19.10 3.20
C GLN A 290 8.41 17.80 2.40
N THR A 291 7.84 16.71 2.92
CA THR A 291 7.84 15.40 2.24
C THR A 291 6.45 14.78 2.24
N ASN A 292 6.18 13.98 1.21
CA ASN A 292 4.88 13.30 1.12
C ASN A 292 4.62 12.39 2.32
N GLN A 293 5.60 11.54 2.67
CA GLN A 293 5.47 10.61 3.80
C GLN A 293 5.16 11.31 5.12
N ARG A 294 5.71 12.50 5.33
CA ARG A 294 5.48 13.29 6.54
C ARG A 294 4.07 13.90 6.54
N ALA A 295 3.59 14.36 5.39
CA ALA A 295 2.22 14.85 5.21
C ALA A 295 1.18 13.77 5.55
N GLU A 296 1.40 12.55 5.05
CA GLU A 296 0.54 11.39 5.28
C GLU A 296 0.38 11.03 6.76
N VAL A 297 1.49 10.99 7.51
CA VAL A 297 1.45 10.71 8.96
C VAL A 297 0.81 11.87 9.71
N THR A 298 1.05 13.11 9.27
CA THR A 298 0.41 14.30 9.86
C THR A 298 -1.10 14.28 9.62
N ALA A 299 -1.57 13.84 8.47
CA ALA A 299 -3.00 13.68 8.18
C ALA A 299 -3.67 12.69 9.15
N VAL A 300 -3.02 11.56 9.43
CA VAL A 300 -3.49 10.61 10.46
C VAL A 300 -3.51 11.25 11.84
N LEU A 301 -2.48 12.01 12.22
CA LEU A 301 -2.46 12.72 13.49
C LEU A 301 -3.62 13.72 13.61
N ARG A 302 -3.83 14.57 12.59
CA ARG A 302 -4.93 15.54 12.55
C ARG A 302 -6.30 14.87 12.62
N ALA A 303 -6.46 13.73 11.96
CA ALA A 303 -7.69 12.94 12.06
C ALA A 303 -7.95 12.46 13.49
N LEU A 304 -6.92 12.02 14.21
CA LEU A 304 -7.06 11.60 15.61
C LEU A 304 -7.33 12.78 16.56
N GLU A 305 -6.69 13.92 16.33
CA GLU A 305 -6.89 15.15 17.11
C GLU A 305 -8.31 15.72 16.93
N ALA A 306 -8.84 15.73 15.70
CA ALA A 306 -10.17 16.25 15.39
C ALA A 306 -11.31 15.28 15.74
N CYS A 307 -10.99 14.00 15.99
CA CYS A 307 -11.99 12.98 16.26
C CYS A 307 -12.32 12.88 17.76
N PRO A 308 -13.61 12.69 18.13
CA PRO A 308 -13.98 12.35 19.50
C PRO A 308 -13.28 11.06 19.97
N LYS A 309 -12.59 11.15 21.12
CA LYS A 309 -11.81 10.03 21.70
C LYS A 309 -12.69 8.91 22.24
N ASP A 310 -13.99 9.12 22.39
CA ASP A 310 -14.94 8.17 22.97
C ASP A 310 -15.64 7.28 21.92
N ARG A 311 -15.52 7.53 20.61
CA ARG A 311 -16.23 6.74 19.59
C ARG A 311 -15.33 5.71 18.92
N ARG A 312 -15.87 4.72 18.21
CA ARG A 312 -15.05 3.89 17.29
C ARG A 312 -14.72 4.68 16.03
N VAL A 313 -13.53 4.48 15.47
CA VAL A 313 -13.08 5.16 14.24
C VAL A 313 -12.50 4.18 13.24
N VAL A 314 -12.78 4.44 11.97
CA VAL A 314 -12.14 3.80 10.82
C VAL A 314 -11.40 4.88 10.04
N ILE A 315 -10.07 4.85 10.06
CA ILE A 315 -9.21 5.72 9.27
C ILE A 315 -8.93 5.04 7.93
N LEU A 316 -9.32 5.70 6.85
CA LEU A 316 -9.09 5.27 5.47
C LEU A 316 -7.95 6.11 4.89
N THR A 317 -6.88 5.46 4.45
CA THR A 317 -5.71 6.12 3.84
C THR A 317 -5.14 5.23 2.75
N ASP A 318 -4.59 5.82 1.70
CA ASP A 318 -3.84 5.10 0.66
C ASP A 318 -2.35 4.94 0.98
N SER A 319 -1.88 5.60 2.05
CA SER A 319 -0.52 5.50 2.55
C SER A 319 -0.29 4.24 3.36
N ARG A 320 0.22 3.20 2.69
CA ARG A 320 0.74 2.01 3.37
C ARG A 320 1.85 2.36 4.37
N TYR A 321 2.62 3.42 4.09
CA TYR A 321 3.65 3.91 4.99
C TYR A 321 3.04 4.35 6.33
N ALA A 322 2.02 5.22 6.30
CA ALA A 322 1.34 5.68 7.52
C ALA A 322 0.71 4.52 8.30
N ILE A 323 0.03 3.60 7.62
CA ILE A 323 -0.56 2.40 8.25
C ILE A 323 0.52 1.57 8.95
N ASN A 324 1.60 1.20 8.25
CA ASN A 324 2.65 0.36 8.80
C ASN A 324 3.40 1.04 9.96
N CYS A 325 3.61 2.36 9.88
CA CYS A 325 4.14 3.16 10.98
C CYS A 325 3.28 3.00 12.22
N CYS A 326 1.95 3.10 12.09
CA CYS A 326 1.01 3.05 13.21
C CYS A 326 0.70 1.63 13.70
N SER A 327 0.89 0.58 12.90
CA SER A 327 0.49 -0.79 13.25
C SER A 327 1.64 -1.70 13.66
N GLU A 328 2.69 -1.79 12.83
CA GLU A 328 3.73 -2.80 12.95
C GLU A 328 5.09 -2.20 13.36
N TRP A 329 5.48 -1.11 12.71
CA TRP A 329 6.84 -0.60 12.79
C TRP A 329 7.12 0.13 14.09
N PHE A 330 6.16 0.90 14.63
CA PHE A 330 6.37 1.59 15.91
C PHE A 330 6.71 0.62 17.05
N ARG A 331 6.16 -0.61 17.06
CA ARG A 331 6.44 -1.61 18.09
C ARG A 331 7.90 -2.00 18.09
N LYS A 332 8.44 -2.30 16.89
CA LYS A 332 9.84 -2.64 16.69
C LYS A 332 10.75 -1.45 17.00
N TRP A 333 10.35 -0.25 16.57
CA TRP A 333 11.11 0.97 16.81
C TRP A 333 11.16 1.38 18.27
N ARG A 334 10.06 1.23 19.01
CA ARG A 334 10.03 1.51 20.45
C ARG A 334 10.98 0.58 21.21
N ALA A 335 11.02 -0.70 20.83
CA ALA A 335 11.92 -1.68 21.45
C ALA A 335 13.40 -1.47 21.10
N ASN A 336 13.71 -0.99 19.89
CA ASN A 336 15.08 -0.84 19.41
C ASN A 336 15.66 0.59 19.54
N GLY A 337 14.99 1.47 20.29
CA GLY A 337 15.46 2.85 20.50
C GLY A 337 15.28 3.78 19.29
N TRP A 338 14.29 3.51 18.44
CA TRP A 338 13.93 4.30 17.24
C TRP A 338 14.99 4.31 16.14
N VAL A 339 15.54 3.13 15.86
CA VAL A 339 16.54 2.92 14.83
C VAL A 339 15.95 2.11 13.67
N ASN A 340 16.17 2.56 12.44
CA ASN A 340 15.72 1.86 11.24
C ASN A 340 16.64 0.68 10.89
N ALA A 341 16.24 -0.13 9.91
CA ALA A 341 17.04 -1.29 9.47
C ALA A 341 18.44 -0.91 8.93
N ALA A 342 18.64 0.35 8.55
CA ALA A 342 19.92 0.87 8.07
C ALA A 342 20.80 1.45 9.21
N GLY A 343 20.40 1.31 10.47
CA GLY A 343 21.14 1.81 11.63
C GLY A 343 21.02 3.33 11.85
N LYS A 344 20.11 4.01 11.14
CA LYS A 344 19.86 5.45 11.30
C LYS A 344 18.62 5.69 12.15
N SER A 345 18.54 6.85 12.80
CA SER A 345 17.32 7.30 13.48
C SER A 345 16.13 7.36 12.52
N VAL A 346 14.96 6.92 12.97
CA VAL A 346 13.71 7.01 12.20
C VAL A 346 13.36 8.48 11.92
N GLU A 347 13.21 8.83 10.64
CA GLU A 347 13.10 10.24 10.20
C GLU A 347 11.87 10.98 10.73
N ASN A 348 10.71 10.31 10.75
CA ASN A 348 9.41 10.87 11.16
C ASN A 348 9.01 10.43 12.59
N ARG A 349 9.99 10.08 13.43
CA ARG A 349 9.75 9.63 14.81
C ARG A 349 8.84 10.58 15.59
N ASP A 350 9.05 11.88 15.42
CA ASP A 350 8.35 12.94 16.14
C ASP A 350 6.84 12.93 15.91
N LEU A 351 6.39 12.61 14.70
CA LEU A 351 4.97 12.49 14.38
C LEU A 351 4.41 11.12 14.75
N ILE A 352 5.16 10.05 14.46
CA ILE A 352 4.72 8.68 14.75
C ILE A 352 4.50 8.50 16.24
N GLN A 353 5.39 9.05 17.08
CA GLN A 353 5.23 9.00 18.54
C GLN A 353 3.92 9.69 18.97
N LYS A 354 3.62 10.89 18.47
CA LYS A 354 2.36 11.61 18.80
C LYS A 354 1.11 10.84 18.38
N VAL A 355 1.15 10.16 17.24
CA VAL A 355 0.05 9.31 16.77
C VAL A 355 -0.15 8.14 17.72
N VAL A 356 0.92 7.44 18.09
CA VAL A 356 0.87 6.33 19.05
C VAL A 356 0.37 6.80 20.40
N ASP A 357 0.85 7.95 20.90
CA ASP A 357 0.42 8.52 22.18
C ASP A 357 -1.10 8.82 22.18
N ASN A 358 -1.63 9.38 21.08
CA ASN A 358 -3.08 9.59 20.92
C ASN A 358 -3.88 8.28 20.93
N LEU A 359 -3.36 7.24 20.27
CA LEU A 359 -4.00 5.92 20.23
C LEU A 359 -3.98 5.25 21.61
N GLU A 360 -2.87 5.33 22.34
CA GLU A 360 -2.74 4.82 23.70
C GLU A 360 -3.63 5.58 24.69
N GLU A 361 -3.65 6.92 24.62
CA GLU A 361 -4.52 7.74 25.44
C GLU A 361 -5.98 7.38 25.24
N ARG A 362 -6.37 7.14 23.97
CA ARG A 362 -7.71 6.70 23.63
C ARG A 362 -8.04 5.32 24.17
N LEU A 363 -7.11 4.36 24.14
CA LEU A 363 -7.34 3.06 24.80
C LEU A 363 -7.54 3.26 26.31
N ARG A 364 -6.66 4.03 26.97
CA ARG A 364 -6.70 4.29 28.41
C ARG A 364 -7.99 4.98 28.85
N MET A 365 -8.45 6.02 28.13
CA MET A 365 -9.68 6.75 28.46
C MET A 365 -10.94 5.86 28.41
N ASN A 366 -10.86 4.76 27.65
CA ASN A 366 -12.01 3.93 27.33
C ASN A 366 -11.92 2.52 27.94
N GLU A 367 -10.87 2.24 28.71
CA GLU A 367 -10.62 0.96 29.38
C GLU A 367 -11.75 0.58 30.34
N HIS A 368 -12.27 1.54 31.10
CA HIS A 368 -13.34 1.33 32.09
C HIS A 368 -14.73 1.22 31.48
N ARG A 369 -14.85 1.43 30.16
CA ARG A 369 -16.15 1.50 29.50
C ARG A 369 -16.46 0.13 28.92
N HIS A 370 -17.28 -0.62 29.64
CA HIS A 370 -17.80 -1.88 29.17
C HIS A 370 -18.78 -1.63 28.02
N VAL A 371 -18.57 -2.32 26.91
CA VAL A 371 -19.63 -2.54 25.92
C VAL A 371 -20.40 -3.74 26.46
N GLU A 372 -21.70 -3.57 26.78
CA GLU A 372 -22.58 -4.72 26.90
C GLU A 372 -22.59 -5.41 25.54
N SER A 373 -21.81 -6.50 25.47
CA SER A 373 -21.78 -7.58 24.49
C SER A 373 -22.48 -7.35 23.14
N ASP A 374 -21.69 -7.26 22.08
CA ASP A 374 -21.82 -8.31 21.06
C ASP A 374 -20.95 -9.48 21.59
N GLU A 375 -21.54 -10.65 21.70
CA GLU A 375 -21.09 -11.81 22.48
C GLU A 375 -19.68 -12.36 22.14
N GLU A 376 -19.05 -12.94 23.17
CA GLU A 376 -17.89 -13.88 23.17
C GLU A 376 -16.52 -13.35 22.67
N ASP A 377 -15.80 -12.62 23.52
CA ASP A 377 -14.33 -12.49 23.47
C ASP A 377 -13.72 -13.37 24.60
N GLU A 378 -13.70 -14.70 24.43
CA GLU A 378 -12.83 -15.59 25.23
C GLU A 378 -11.37 -15.28 24.87
N ALA A 379 -10.58 -14.86 25.86
CA ALA A 379 -9.17 -14.54 25.70
C ALA A 379 -8.33 -15.83 25.69
N ASP A 380 -7.98 -16.32 24.50
CA ASP A 380 -6.92 -17.33 24.33
C ASP A 380 -5.56 -16.64 24.38
N ASP A 381 -4.86 -16.81 25.50
CA ASP A 381 -3.49 -16.41 25.78
C ASP A 381 -2.50 -17.35 25.06
N GLY A 382 -2.67 -17.50 23.75
CA GLY A 382 -1.82 -18.32 22.89
C GLY A 382 -0.94 -17.47 21.98
N GLU A 383 0.34 -17.37 22.31
CA GLU A 383 1.40 -16.87 21.42
C GLU A 383 1.35 -17.60 20.06
N SER A 384 0.86 -16.94 19.00
CA SER A 384 0.79 -17.53 17.67
C SER A 384 1.32 -16.60 16.57
N ASN A 385 2.32 -17.14 15.90
CA ASN A 385 3.00 -16.64 14.72
C ASN A 385 2.15 -16.96 13.48
N GLY A 386 1.70 -15.94 12.73
CA GLY A 386 1.41 -16.05 11.30
C GLY A 386 -0.04 -16.27 10.84
N LEU A 387 -0.45 -15.37 9.94
CA LEU A 387 -1.52 -15.47 8.93
C LEU A 387 -2.98 -15.60 9.41
N ALA A 388 -3.61 -14.45 9.64
CA ALA A 388 -5.06 -14.30 9.67
C ALA A 388 -5.63 -14.14 8.25
N GLN A 389 -6.53 -15.05 7.83
CA GLN A 389 -7.57 -14.73 6.84
C GLN A 389 -8.90 -15.39 7.25
N ASN A 390 -9.89 -14.52 7.46
CA ASN A 390 -11.34 -14.74 7.65
C ASN A 390 -11.76 -15.30 9.02
N GLY A 391 -12.27 -14.37 9.86
CA GLY A 391 -12.53 -14.56 11.30
C GLY A 391 -11.49 -13.89 12.22
N GLY A 392 -10.75 -12.91 11.69
CA GLY A 392 -9.47 -12.48 12.24
C GLY A 392 -9.54 -11.71 13.55
N ALA A 393 -8.63 -12.06 14.47
CA ALA A 393 -8.32 -11.30 15.67
C ALA A 393 -8.31 -9.78 15.39
N LYS A 394 -9.02 -9.03 16.23
CA LYS A 394 -9.09 -7.57 16.16
C LYS A 394 -7.67 -6.98 16.13
N GLY A 395 -7.43 -6.03 15.21
CA GLY A 395 -6.15 -5.33 15.12
C GLY A 395 -5.76 -4.68 16.46
N TYR A 396 -4.47 -4.42 16.68
CA TYR A 396 -3.97 -3.96 17.99
C TYR A 396 -4.72 -2.74 18.54
N TRP A 397 -5.13 -1.81 17.67
CA TRP A 397 -5.87 -0.60 18.06
C TRP A 397 -7.39 -0.75 17.99
N GLU A 398 -7.93 -1.86 17.47
CA GLU A 398 -9.36 -2.07 17.24
C GLU A 398 -10.13 -2.52 18.50
N ARG A 399 -9.40 -2.79 19.59
CA ARG A 399 -9.96 -3.26 20.87
C ARG A 399 -10.75 -2.16 21.58
N GLY A 400 -11.72 -2.59 22.39
CA GLY A 400 -12.52 -1.73 23.25
C GLY A 400 -13.56 -0.86 22.52
N PRO A 401 -14.36 -0.08 23.27
CA PRO A 401 -15.49 0.71 22.74
C PRO A 401 -15.09 1.88 21.86
N ALA A 402 -13.82 2.32 21.91
CA ALA A 402 -13.29 3.40 21.07
C ALA A 402 -12.18 2.93 20.12
N GLY A 403 -12.17 1.65 19.75
CA GLY A 403 -11.13 1.10 18.87
C GLY A 403 -10.96 1.89 17.57
N VAL A 404 -9.71 1.95 17.09
CA VAL A 404 -9.31 2.55 15.82
C VAL A 404 -8.90 1.47 14.85
N LYS A 405 -9.53 1.49 13.68
CA LYS A 405 -9.23 0.59 12.56
C LYS A 405 -8.60 1.36 11.42
N PHE A 406 -7.46 0.89 10.94
CA PHE A 406 -6.82 1.41 9.73
C PHE A 406 -7.22 0.57 8.52
N VAL A 407 -7.74 1.21 7.48
CA VAL A 407 -8.13 0.56 6.23
C VAL A 407 -7.32 1.17 5.09
N TRP A 408 -6.54 0.33 4.42
CA TRP A 408 -5.88 0.75 3.20
C TRP A 408 -6.90 0.89 2.08
N VAL A 409 -6.97 2.09 1.49
CA VAL A 409 -7.71 2.35 0.26
C VAL A 409 -6.72 2.48 -0.89
N LYS A 410 -7.14 2.09 -2.09
CA LYS A 410 -6.25 2.19 -3.25
C LYS A 410 -6.30 3.61 -3.79
N GLY A 411 -5.14 4.26 -3.88
CA GLY A 411 -5.01 5.56 -4.56
C GLY A 411 -5.58 5.50 -5.98
N HIS A 412 -6.33 6.55 -6.36
CA HIS A 412 -7.06 6.66 -7.64
C HIS A 412 -8.17 5.61 -7.90
N ALA A 413 -8.68 4.92 -6.87
CA ALA A 413 -9.79 3.97 -7.02
C ALA A 413 -11.18 4.61 -7.17
N LYS A 414 -11.25 5.92 -7.39
CA LYS A 414 -12.51 6.70 -7.45
C LYS A 414 -13.38 6.58 -6.19
N ASP A 415 -12.76 6.36 -5.03
CA ASP A 415 -13.48 6.47 -3.76
C ASP A 415 -13.73 7.97 -3.49
N PRO A 416 -15.00 8.41 -3.38
CA PRO A 416 -15.32 9.83 -3.23
C PRO A 416 -14.72 10.49 -1.98
N GLY A 417 -14.51 9.71 -0.91
CA GLY A 417 -13.92 10.19 0.33
C GLY A 417 -12.40 10.36 0.21
N ASN A 418 -11.72 9.42 -0.45
CA ASN A 418 -10.29 9.54 -0.74
C ASN A 418 -10.01 10.71 -1.69
N GLU A 419 -10.82 10.87 -2.75
CA GLU A 419 -10.71 12.02 -3.65
C GLU A 419 -10.98 13.36 -2.93
N ALA A 420 -11.87 13.38 -1.93
CA ALA A 420 -12.10 14.57 -1.14
C ALA A 420 -10.90 14.90 -0.24
N ALA A 421 -10.31 13.89 0.41
CA ALA A 421 -9.09 14.07 1.20
C ALA A 421 -7.91 14.56 0.35
N ASP A 422 -7.71 13.98 -0.85
CA ASP A 422 -6.69 14.41 -1.82
C ASP A 422 -6.86 15.86 -2.27
N ARG A 423 -8.10 16.29 -2.54
CA ARG A 423 -8.40 17.69 -2.83
C ARG A 423 -8.02 18.61 -1.67
N LEU A 424 -8.34 18.23 -0.43
CA LEU A 424 -8.00 19.01 0.76
C LEU A 424 -6.48 19.08 0.97
N ALA A 425 -5.77 17.96 0.81
CA ALA A 425 -4.32 17.91 0.95
C ALA A 425 -3.62 18.77 -0.11
N THR A 426 -4.06 18.67 -1.37
CA THR A 426 -3.52 19.47 -2.47
C THR A 426 -3.83 20.95 -2.31
N ALA A 427 -5.04 21.31 -1.84
CA ALA A 427 -5.38 22.70 -1.53
C ALA A 427 -4.48 23.25 -0.39
N GLY A 428 -4.24 22.47 0.65
CA GLY A 428 -3.35 22.84 1.75
C GLY A 428 -1.91 23.08 1.28
N ALA A 429 -1.39 22.22 0.39
CA ALA A 429 -0.05 22.37 -0.18
C ALA A 429 0.08 23.63 -1.05
N ARG A 430 -0.97 23.96 -1.83
CA ARG A 430 -1.00 25.18 -2.64
C ARG A 430 -1.10 26.44 -1.79
N GLY A 431 -1.97 26.44 -0.79
CA GLY A 431 -2.09 27.57 0.14
C GLY A 431 -0.78 27.83 0.89
N ALA A 432 -0.06 26.77 1.28
CA ALA A 432 1.26 26.91 1.90
C ALA A 432 2.28 27.57 0.96
N ARG A 433 2.25 27.20 -0.33
CA ARG A 433 3.12 27.78 -1.34
C ARG A 433 2.82 29.25 -1.58
N GLU A 434 1.55 29.59 -1.72
CA GLU A 434 1.09 30.96 -1.95
C GLU A 434 1.45 31.89 -0.79
N LEU A 435 1.37 31.42 0.46
CA LEU A 435 1.79 32.18 1.63
C LEU A 435 3.29 32.50 1.62
N VAL A 436 4.13 31.54 1.21
CA VAL A 436 5.58 31.76 1.11
C VAL A 436 5.91 32.72 -0.03
N GLU A 437 5.27 32.56 -1.18
CA GLU A 437 5.46 33.48 -2.32
C GLU A 437 5.00 34.92 -1.98
N ALA A 438 3.91 35.08 -1.22
CA ALA A 438 3.42 36.39 -0.77
C ALA A 438 4.32 37.07 0.27
N ASP A 439 5.01 36.30 1.12
CA ASP A 439 6.00 36.84 2.05
C ASP A 439 7.24 37.34 1.29
N ASP A 440 7.69 36.63 0.25
CA ASP A 440 8.85 37.02 -0.56
C ASP A 440 8.60 38.28 -1.42
N GLU A 441 7.36 38.54 -1.87
CA GLU A 441 7.00 39.76 -2.63
C GLU A 441 6.91 41.04 -1.77
N ASN A 442 6.84 40.92 -0.44
CA ASN A 442 6.73 42.06 0.48
C ASN A 442 8.07 42.59 1.00
N PHE A 443 9.21 42.13 0.46
CA PHE A 443 10.56 42.51 0.90
C PHE A 443 11.38 43.27 -0.14
#